data_AF-A0A699WS72-F1
#
_entry.id   AF-A0A699WS72-F1
#
_cell.length_a   1.000
_cell.length_b   1.000
_cell.length_c   1.000
_cell.angle_alpha   90.00
_cell.angle_beta   90.00
_cell.angle_gamma   90.00
#
_symmetry.space_group_name_H-M   'P 1'
#
loop_
_entity.id
_entity.type
_entity.pdbx_description
1 polymer ?
#
loop_
_entity_poly.entity_id
_entity_poly.type
_entity_poly.pdbx_seq_one_letter_code
_entity_poly.pdbx_strand_id
1 'polypeptide(L)'
;IGELEHTLADLIQVNKTMEERLDKHGARLYTLEQLDIPQQVSIAVSEVVTDVVDWAMQAPLCNRFRDLSEADMKEILHQRMWETDSYKSHEDHMQLFKALEKSINRDQSEELTHDLAAARKKRKKG
;
A
#
# COMPACT_ATOMS: atom_id res chain seq x y z
N ILE A 1 53.60 -32.02 -37.57
CA ILE A 1 53.70 -30.80 -36.73
C ILE A 1 52.41 -29.98 -36.84
N GLY A 2 51.94 -29.60 -38.04
CA GLY A 2 50.71 -28.80 -38.19
C GLY A 2 49.39 -29.42 -37.69
N GLU A 3 49.17 -30.74 -37.81
CA GLU A 3 47.93 -31.38 -37.32
C GLU A 3 47.79 -31.35 -35.78
N LEU A 4 48.91 -31.52 -35.08
CA LEU A 4 48.97 -31.46 -33.63
C LEU A 4 48.73 -30.03 -33.13
N GLU A 5 49.29 -29.04 -33.81
CA GLU A 5 49.09 -27.62 -33.51
C GLU A 5 47.62 -27.20 -33.70
N HIS A 6 46.98 -27.66 -34.78
CA HIS A 6 45.56 -27.38 -35.03
C HIS A 6 44.68 -28.01 -33.94
N THR A 7 44.95 -29.26 -33.57
CA THR A 7 44.22 -29.96 -32.50
C THR A 7 44.37 -29.25 -31.16
N LEU A 8 45.57 -28.75 -30.84
CA LEU A 8 45.81 -28.00 -29.61
C LEU A 8 45.06 -26.67 -29.60
N ALA A 9 45.00 -25.95 -30.73
CA ALA A 9 44.25 -24.71 -30.86
C ALA A 9 42.74 -24.93 -30.65
N ASP A 10 42.19 -25.99 -31.24
CA ASP A 10 40.77 -26.36 -31.07
C ASP A 10 40.45 -26.68 -29.60
N LEU A 11 41.33 -27.42 -28.92
CA LEU A 11 41.17 -27.73 -27.49
C LEU A 11 41.21 -26.47 -26.62
N ILE A 12 42.10 -25.51 -26.91
CA ILE A 12 42.16 -24.23 -26.20
C ILE A 12 40.86 -23.43 -26.41
N GLN A 13 40.35 -23.39 -27.63
CA GLN A 13 39.10 -22.69 -27.94
C GLN A 13 37.92 -23.32 -27.21
N VAL A 14 37.79 -24.65 -27.24
CA VAL A 14 36.74 -25.37 -26.53
C VAL A 14 36.84 -25.13 -25.03
N ASN A 15 38.04 -25.15 -24.45
CA ASN A 15 38.22 -24.88 -23.02
C ASN A 15 37.78 -23.47 -22.63
N LYS A 16 38.15 -22.47 -23.43
CA LYS A 16 37.70 -21.09 -23.23
C LYS A 16 36.17 -20.97 -23.26
N THR A 17 35.51 -21.61 -24.22
CA THR A 17 34.03 -21.62 -24.27
C THR A 17 33.41 -22.35 -23.09
N MET A 18 34.06 -23.39 -22.55
CA MET A 18 33.59 -24.09 -21.36
C MET A 18 33.68 -23.23 -20.10
N GLU A 19 34.80 -22.52 -19.90
CA GLU A 19 34.98 -21.59 -18.79
C GLU A 19 33.90 -20.49 -18.79
N GLU A 20 33.66 -19.84 -19.94
CA GLU A 20 32.63 -18.80 -20.06
C GLU A 20 31.22 -19.34 -19.73
N ARG A 21 30.92 -20.58 -20.14
CA ARG A 21 29.65 -21.24 -19.80
C ARG A 21 29.56 -21.58 -18.32
N LEU A 22 30.65 -22.02 -17.69
CA LEU A 22 30.68 -22.32 -16.26
C LEU A 22 30.45 -21.06 -15.42
N ASP A 23 31.11 -19.96 -15.76
CA ASP A 23 30.90 -18.66 -15.09
C ASP A 23 29.44 -18.22 -15.17
N LYS A 24 28.83 -18.33 -16.36
CA LYS A 24 27.41 -18.00 -16.55
C LYS A 24 26.48 -18.90 -15.72
N HIS A 25 26.77 -20.19 -15.62
CA HIS A 25 25.97 -21.10 -14.79
C HIS A 25 26.19 -20.85 -13.30
N GLY A 26 27.42 -20.54 -12.87
CA GLY A 26 27.73 -20.14 -11.50
C GLY A 26 26.93 -18.91 -11.06
N ALA A 27 26.90 -17.88 -11.91
CA ALA A 27 26.11 -16.67 -11.65
C ALA A 27 24.60 -16.98 -11.49
N ARG A 28 24.05 -17.87 -12.33
CA ARG A 28 22.64 -18.29 -12.22
C ARG A 28 22.36 -19.10 -10.97
N LEU A 29 23.26 -20.00 -10.59
CA LEU A 29 23.14 -20.79 -9.36
C LEU A 29 23.14 -19.88 -8.13
N TYR A 30 24.03 -18.89 -8.09
CA TYR A 30 24.05 -17.89 -7.02
C TYR A 30 22.71 -17.13 -6.90
N THR A 31 22.10 -16.73 -8.01
CA THR A 31 20.76 -16.11 -7.99
C THR A 31 19.68 -17.05 -7.49
N LEU A 32 19.74 -18.34 -7.87
CA LEU A 32 18.76 -19.36 -7.45
C LEU A 32 18.91 -19.73 -5.97
N GLU A 33 20.12 -19.75 -5.44
CA GLU A 33 20.38 -20.04 -4.02
C GLU A 33 19.91 -18.90 -3.11
N GLN A 34 19.90 -17.66 -3.63
CA GLN A 34 19.39 -16.48 -2.94
C GLN A 34 17.87 -16.29 -3.06
N LEU A 35 17.21 -17.05 -3.94
CA LEU A 35 15.77 -17.02 -4.08
C LEU A 35 15.15 -17.72 -2.87
N ASP A 36 14.68 -16.94 -1.90
CA ASP A 36 13.82 -17.44 -0.83
C ASP A 36 12.41 -17.68 -1.38
N ILE A 37 12.28 -18.75 -2.20
CA ILE A 37 11.04 -19.17 -2.84
C ILE A 37 9.91 -19.35 -1.81
N PRO A 38 10.14 -19.98 -0.63
CA PRO A 38 9.12 -20.04 0.41
C PRO A 38 8.61 -18.66 0.84
N GLN A 39 9.50 -17.68 1.05
CA GLN A 39 9.09 -16.33 1.45
C GLN A 39 8.32 -15.61 0.33
N GLN A 40 8.80 -15.68 -0.92
CA GLN A 40 8.10 -15.04 -2.04
C GLN A 40 6.71 -15.64 -2.29
N VAL A 41 6.57 -16.96 -2.17
CA VAL A 41 5.27 -17.62 -2.26
C VAL A 41 4.37 -17.19 -1.11
N SER A 42 4.90 -17.09 0.12
CA SER A 42 4.14 -16.60 1.27
C SER A 42 3.62 -15.18 1.07
N ILE A 43 4.44 -14.28 0.52
CA ILE A 43 4.05 -12.90 0.20
C ILE A 43 2.94 -12.90 -0.84
N ALA A 44 3.15 -13.56 -1.98
CA ALA A 44 2.17 -13.59 -3.08
C ALA A 44 0.83 -14.21 -2.64
N VAL A 45 0.86 -15.26 -1.83
CA VAL A 45 -0.35 -15.86 -1.26
C VAL A 45 -1.04 -14.88 -0.31
N SER A 46 -0.28 -14.17 0.54
CA SER A 46 -0.84 -13.19 1.48
C SER A 46 -1.52 -12.02 0.77
N GLU A 47 -0.94 -11.53 -0.32
CA GLU A 47 -1.55 -10.49 -1.17
C GLU A 47 -2.87 -10.96 -1.77
N VAL A 48 -2.88 -12.13 -2.43
CA VAL A 48 -4.10 -12.69 -3.03
C VAL A 48 -5.19 -12.95 -1.98
N VAL A 49 -4.82 -13.49 -0.82
CA VAL A 49 -5.77 -13.72 0.28
C VAL A 49 -6.36 -12.40 0.77
N THR A 50 -5.55 -11.36 0.91
CA THR A 50 -6.00 -10.03 1.33
C THR A 50 -7.01 -9.45 0.34
N ASP A 51 -6.71 -9.48 -0.96
CA ASP A 51 -7.61 -8.99 -2.01
C ASP A 51 -8.94 -9.74 -2.04
N VAL A 52 -8.91 -11.07 -1.90
CA VAL A 52 -10.11 -11.91 -1.88
C VAL A 52 -10.95 -11.61 -0.63
N VAL A 53 -10.32 -11.44 0.53
CA VAL A 53 -10.99 -11.12 1.79
C VAL A 53 -11.63 -9.74 1.71
N ASP A 54 -10.92 -8.74 1.18
CA ASP A 54 -11.47 -7.39 0.98
C ASP A 54 -12.69 -7.42 0.07
N TRP A 55 -12.62 -8.12 -1.07
CA TRP A 55 -13.75 -8.27 -1.98
C TRP A 55 -14.94 -8.99 -1.33
N ALA A 56 -14.66 -10.07 -0.59
CA ALA A 56 -15.66 -10.85 0.12
C ALA A 56 -16.34 -10.08 1.26
N MET A 57 -15.64 -9.14 1.90
CA MET A 57 -16.20 -8.25 2.91
C MET A 57 -16.97 -7.09 2.30
N GLN A 58 -16.52 -6.59 1.15
CA GLN A 58 -17.15 -5.46 0.46
C GLN A 58 -18.56 -5.80 -0.02
N ALA A 59 -18.80 -6.98 -0.60
CA ALA A 59 -20.12 -7.33 -1.14
C ALA A 59 -21.25 -7.40 -0.09
N PRO A 60 -21.09 -8.05 1.09
CA PRO A 60 -22.07 -8.01 2.17
C PRO A 60 -22.30 -6.61 2.73
N LEU A 61 -21.25 -5.81 2.88
CA LEU A 61 -21.37 -4.43 3.37
C LEU A 61 -22.12 -3.58 2.35
N CYS A 62 -21.71 -3.59 1.08
CA CYS A 62 -22.41 -2.88 0.02
C CYS A 62 -23.87 -3.32 -0.11
N ASN A 63 -24.19 -4.61 0.03
CA ASN A 63 -25.58 -5.08 0.00
C ASN A 63 -26.39 -4.61 1.21
N ARG A 64 -25.78 -4.61 2.41
CA ARG A 64 -26.46 -4.18 3.65
C ARG A 64 -26.72 -2.68 3.68
N PHE A 65 -25.83 -1.90 3.08
CA PHE A 65 -25.91 -0.44 3.06
C PHE A 65 -26.37 0.14 1.71
N ARG A 66 -26.75 -0.71 0.75
CA ARG A 66 -27.10 -0.30 -0.62
C ARG A 66 -28.21 0.74 -0.67
N ASP A 67 -29.20 0.56 0.20
CA ASP A 67 -30.43 1.34 0.20
C ASP A 67 -30.38 2.49 1.23
N LEU A 68 -29.24 2.69 1.92
CA LEU A 68 -29.04 3.75 2.91
C LEU A 68 -28.43 4.99 2.26
N SER A 69 -28.87 6.18 2.68
CA SER A 69 -28.24 7.41 2.25
C SER A 69 -26.89 7.61 2.97
N GLU A 70 -26.03 8.46 2.41
CA GLU A 70 -24.78 8.84 3.08
C GLU A 70 -25.01 9.44 4.48
N ALA A 71 -26.11 10.17 4.66
CA ALA A 71 -26.51 10.71 5.96
C ALA A 71 -26.85 9.58 6.94
N ASP A 72 -27.62 8.58 6.52
CA ASP A 72 -28.00 7.45 7.37
C ASP A 72 -26.79 6.57 7.72
N MET A 73 -25.87 6.37 6.77
CA MET A 73 -24.61 5.66 7.03
C MET A 73 -23.74 6.38 8.07
N LYS A 74 -23.64 7.72 7.97
CA LYS A 74 -22.94 8.55 8.95
C LYS A 74 -23.64 8.52 10.31
N GLU A 75 -24.97 8.53 10.35
CA GLU A 75 -25.76 8.41 11.58
C GLU A 75 -25.53 7.06 12.28
N ILE A 76 -25.56 5.94 11.54
CA ILE A 76 -25.28 4.60 12.09
C ILE A 76 -23.84 4.51 12.63
N LEU A 77 -22.87 5.07 11.91
CA LEU A 77 -21.49 5.13 12.37
C LEU A 77 -21.36 5.99 13.63
N HIS A 78 -22.00 7.16 13.67
CA HIS A 78 -22.03 8.02 14.85
C HIS A 78 -22.66 7.29 16.03
N GLN A 79 -23.83 6.68 15.85
CA GLN A 79 -24.51 5.91 16.89
C GLN A 79 -23.60 4.80 17.44
N ARG A 80 -22.99 4.01 16.55
CA ARG A 80 -22.13 2.88 16.95
C ARG A 80 -20.81 3.28 17.56
N MET A 81 -20.19 4.36 17.10
CA MET A 81 -18.88 4.78 17.61
C MET A 81 -19.03 5.63 18.87
N TRP A 82 -20.00 6.56 18.87
CA TRP A 82 -20.15 7.60 19.88
C TRP A 82 -20.95 7.14 21.10
N GLU A 83 -22.07 6.44 20.92
CA GLU A 83 -22.91 6.05 22.06
C GLU A 83 -22.29 4.95 22.92
N THR A 84 -21.52 4.06 22.30
CA THR A 84 -20.83 2.99 23.03
C THR A 84 -19.41 3.37 23.42
N ASP A 85 -18.96 4.60 23.13
CA ASP A 85 -17.58 5.06 23.36
C ASP A 85 -16.52 4.10 22.76
N SER A 86 -16.87 3.31 21.73
CA SER A 86 -16.01 2.22 21.24
C SER A 86 -14.75 2.77 20.56
N TYR A 87 -14.79 4.00 20.07
CA TYR A 87 -13.62 4.66 19.52
C TYR A 87 -12.51 4.86 20.57
N LYS A 88 -12.85 4.80 21.88
CA LYS A 88 -11.90 4.90 22.99
C LYS A 88 -11.17 3.59 23.30
N SER A 89 -11.65 2.45 22.79
CA SER A 89 -11.07 1.14 23.11
C SER A 89 -9.82 0.82 22.27
N HIS A 90 -9.53 1.61 21.24
CA HIS A 90 -8.39 1.39 20.34
C HIS A 90 -7.61 2.69 20.11
N GLU A 91 -6.29 2.63 20.28
CA GLU A 91 -5.41 3.81 20.26
C GLU A 91 -5.44 4.52 18.89
N ASP A 92 -5.41 3.77 17.80
CA ASP A 92 -5.42 4.35 16.45
C ASP A 92 -6.73 5.12 16.17
N HIS A 93 -7.86 4.60 16.65
CA HIS A 93 -9.16 5.26 16.53
C HIS A 93 -9.22 6.55 17.35
N MET A 94 -8.63 6.54 18.55
CA MET A 94 -8.52 7.72 19.40
C MET A 94 -7.66 8.82 18.76
N GLN A 95 -6.55 8.45 18.10
CA GLN A 95 -5.71 9.43 17.41
C GLN A 95 -6.38 10.03 16.17
N LEU A 96 -7.06 9.19 15.38
CA LEU A 96 -7.91 9.66 14.27
C LEU A 96 -8.97 10.65 14.77
N PHE A 97 -9.62 10.35 15.89
CA PHE A 97 -10.62 11.22 16.49
C PHE A 97 -10.03 12.58 16.90
N LYS A 98 -8.90 12.60 17.61
CA LYS A 98 -8.20 13.84 17.99
C LYS A 98 -7.79 14.66 16.77
N ALA A 99 -7.35 14.00 15.70
CA ALA A 99 -6.99 14.68 14.45
C ALA A 99 -8.22 15.32 13.78
N LEU A 100 -9.34 14.61 13.76
CA LEU A 100 -10.61 15.11 13.22
C LEU A 100 -11.12 16.31 14.01
N GLU A 101 -11.14 16.22 15.34
CA GLU A 101 -11.53 17.32 16.24
C GLU A 101 -10.66 18.56 16.00
N LYS A 102 -9.35 18.38 15.85
CA LYS A 102 -8.42 19.48 15.55
C LYS A 102 -8.68 20.11 14.18
N SER A 103 -9.08 19.32 13.17
CA SER A 103 -9.43 19.83 11.84
C SER A 103 -10.70 20.66 11.86
N ILE A 104 -11.78 20.15 12.46
CA ILE A 104 -13.06 20.88 12.53
C ILE A 104 -12.88 22.24 13.21
N ASN A 105 -12.13 22.29 14.31
CA ASN A 105 -11.83 23.54 15.00
C ASN A 105 -11.01 24.52 14.15
N ARG A 106 -10.11 24.01 13.29
CA ARG A 106 -9.35 24.85 12.35
C ARG A 106 -10.27 25.42 11.28
N ASP A 107 -11.11 24.59 10.68
CA ASP A 107 -11.97 24.97 9.57
C ASP A 107 -13.03 26.00 10.03
N GLN A 108 -13.59 25.82 11.23
CA GLN A 108 -14.48 26.81 11.87
C GLN A 108 -13.78 28.15 12.18
N SER A 109 -12.52 28.10 12.60
CA SER A 109 -11.71 29.30 12.85
C SER A 109 -11.38 30.05 11.55
N GLU A 110 -11.05 29.32 10.49
CA GLU A 110 -10.81 29.88 9.15
C GLU A 110 -12.09 30.51 8.57
N GLU A 111 -13.23 29.86 8.71
CA GLU A 111 -14.54 30.40 8.31
C GLU A 111 -14.87 31.70 9.08
N LEU A 112 -14.72 31.69 10.41
CA LEU A 112 -14.97 32.87 11.25
C LEU A 112 -14.04 34.05 10.92
N THR A 113 -12.76 33.78 10.63
CA THR A 113 -11.80 34.82 10.25
C THR A 113 -12.09 35.40 8.88
N HIS A 114 -12.53 34.57 7.92
CA HIS A 114 -12.98 35.01 6.60
C HIS A 114 -14.21 35.94 6.71
N ASP A 115 -15.21 35.54 7.50
CA ASP A 115 -16.44 36.33 7.71
C ASP A 115 -16.17 37.67 8.39
N LEU A 116 -15.28 37.69 9.39
CA LEU A 116 -14.83 38.92 10.03
C LEU A 116 -14.12 39.86 9.04
N ALA A 117 -13.30 39.32 8.15
CA ALA A 117 -12.63 40.11 7.12
C ALA A 117 -13.64 40.69 6.10
N ALA A 118 -14.63 39.89 5.69
CA ALA A 118 -15.71 40.33 4.80
C ALA A 118 -16.58 41.43 5.45
N ALA A 119 -16.95 41.27 6.72
CA ALA A 119 -17.73 42.27 7.46
C ALA A 119 -16.95 43.59 7.65
N ARG A 120 -15.64 43.53 7.93
CA ARG A 120 -14.77 44.72 8.03
C ARG A 120 -14.67 45.48 6.71
N LYS A 121 -14.60 44.79 5.57
CA LYS A 121 -14.62 45.42 4.23
C LYS A 121 -15.94 46.12 3.93
N LYS A 122 -17.08 45.55 4.37
CA LYS A 122 -18.40 46.17 4.21
C LYS A 122 -18.55 47.46 5.03
N ARG A 123 -18.01 47.52 6.26
CA ARG A 123 -18.06 48.73 7.10
C ARG A 123 -17.18 49.90 6.63
N LYS A 124 -16.16 49.65 5.80
CA LYS A 124 -15.29 50.71 5.24
C LYS A 124 -15.80 51.32 3.93
N LYS A 125 -16.87 50.76 3.35
CA LYS A 125 -17.45 51.21 2.07
C LYS A 125 -18.81 51.93 2.23
N GLY A 126 -19.24 52.19 3.46
CA GLY A 126 -20.46 52.92 3.80
C GLY A 126 -20.13 54.22 4.51
#